data_AF-A0A8T5T0Q9-F1
#
_entry.id   AF-A0A8T5T0Q9-F1
#
_cell.length_a   1.000
_cell.length_b   1.000
_cell.length_c   1.000
_cell.angle_alpha   90.00
_cell.angle_beta   90.00
_cell.angle_gamma   90.00
#
_symmetry.space_group_name_H-M   'P 1'
#
loop_
_entity.id
_entity.type
_entity.pdbx_description
1 polymer ?
#
loop_
_entity_poly.entity_id
_entity_poly.type
_entity_poly.pdbx_seq_one_letter_code
_entity_poly.pdbx_strand_id
1 'polypeptide(L)' 'MSTNGKISGLNPTEMTNAFFDITDDLVFFLDKEFKIILANSSVLEITGYNFDELKEKKF' A
#
# COMPACT_ATOMS: atom_id res chain seq x y z
N MET A 1 -10.24 25.40 18.70
CA MET A 1 -11.04 24.41 17.93
C MET A 1 -10.22 23.15 17.82
N SER A 2 -10.46 22.18 18.71
CA SER A 2 -9.82 20.86 18.63
C SER A 2 -10.79 19.92 17.93
N THR A 3 -10.44 19.47 16.73
CA THR A 3 -11.23 18.48 15.99
C THR A 3 -11.06 17.13 16.68
N ASN A 4 -11.99 16.81 17.58
CA ASN A 4 -12.24 15.44 18.04
C ASN A 4 -12.89 14.66 16.91
N GLY A 5 -12.10 14.28 15.90
CA GLY A 5 -12.49 13.26 14.94
C GLY A 5 -12.40 11.90 15.62
N LYS A 6 -13.53 11.35 16.05
CA LYS A 6 -13.64 9.94 16.43
C LYS A 6 -13.23 9.09 15.22
N ILE A 7 -11.99 8.62 15.18
CA ILE A 7 -11.61 7.37 14.50
C ILE A 7 -12.15 6.22 15.35
N SER A 8 -13.47 6.11 15.47
CA SER A 8 -14.13 5.12 16.37
C SER A 8 -14.92 4.06 15.60
N GLY A 9 -14.49 3.72 14.40
CA GLY A 9 -15.19 2.75 13.56
C GLY A 9 -14.30 1.80 12.76
N LEU A 10 -12.98 2.02 12.74
CA LEU A 10 -12.04 1.20 11.98
C LEU A 10 -11.10 0.45 12.93
N ASN A 11 -10.95 -0.85 12.73
CA ASN A 11 -9.95 -1.65 13.43
C ASN A 11 -8.55 -1.36 12.87
N PRO A 12 -7.46 -1.74 13.58
CA PRO A 12 -6.10 -1.44 13.14
C PRO A 12 -5.75 -1.93 11.73
N THR A 13 -6.34 -3.04 11.28
CA THR A 13 -6.15 -3.58 9.92
C THR A 13 -6.81 -2.69 8.87
N GLU A 14 -8.04 -2.22 9.12
CA GLU A 14 -8.74 -1.29 8.25
C GLU A 14 -8.00 0.06 8.17
N MET A 15 -7.45 0.54 9.29
CA MET A 15 -6.64 1.76 9.32
C MET A 15 -5.34 1.58 8.52
N THR A 16 -4.69 0.42 8.64
CA THR A 16 -3.48 0.08 7.90
C THR A 16 -3.75 0.01 6.40
N ASN A 17 -4.83 -0.65 5.98
CA ASN A 17 -5.20 -0.74 4.57
C ASN A 17 -5.55 0.63 3.99
N ALA A 18 -6.29 1.45 4.74
CA ALA A 18 -6.59 2.82 4.32
C ALA A 18 -5.30 3.63 4.16
N PHE A 19 -4.38 3.57 5.11
CA PHE A 19 -3.07 4.25 4.99
C PHE A 19 -2.22 3.73 3.84
N PHE A 20 -2.27 2.42 3.61
CA PHE A 20 -1.50 1.74 2.56
C PHE A 20 -1.89 2.25 1.17
N ASP A 21 -3.19 2.46 0.91
CA ASP A 21 -3.68 2.91 -0.39
C ASP A 21 -3.76 4.44 -0.57
N ILE A 22 -3.87 5.23 0.51
CA ILE A 22 -4.00 6.69 0.40
C ILE A 22 -2.67 7.44 0.27
N THR A 23 -1.54 6.79 0.53
CA THR A 23 -0.24 7.46 0.51
C THR A 23 0.29 7.56 -0.93
N ASP A 24 0.81 8.73 -1.30
CA ASP A 24 1.50 8.94 -2.59
C ASP A 24 2.85 8.21 -2.66
N ASP A 25 3.34 7.69 -1.51
CA ASP A 25 4.56 6.91 -1.46
C ASP A 25 4.40 5.53 -2.10
N LEU A 26 5.49 5.05 -2.70
CA LEU A 26 5.58 3.69 -3.24
C LEU A 26 5.73 2.69 -2.10
N VAL A 27 4.64 2.00 -1.75
CA VAL A 27 4.66 0.98 -0.69
C VAL A 27 4.39 -0.40 -1.29
N PHE A 28 5.35 -1.30 -1.11
CA PHE A 28 5.23 -2.71 -1.49
C PHE A 28 5.92 -3.61 -0.47
N PHE A 29 5.42 -4.84 -0.38
CA PHE A 29 6.01 -5.89 0.44
C PHE A 29 6.74 -6.89 -0.43
N LEU A 30 7.91 -7.31 0.04
CA LEU A 30 8.69 -8.37 -0.58
C LEU A 30 8.62 -9.65 0.25
N ASP A 31 8.66 -10.80 -0.40
CA ASP A 31 9.00 -12.05 0.27
C ASP A 31 10.52 -12.16 0.53
N LYS A 32 10.95 -13.31 1.07
CA LYS A 32 12.36 -13.58 1.37
C LYS A 32 13.24 -13.74 0.12
N GLU A 33 12.64 -13.89 -1.05
CA GLU A 33 13.30 -14.01 -2.35
C GLU A 33 13.26 -12.68 -3.13
N PHE A 34 12.91 -11.57 -2.47
CA PHE A 34 12.78 -10.23 -3.06
C PHE A 34 11.71 -10.14 -4.16
N LYS A 35 10.67 -10.98 -4.10
CA LYS A 35 9.50 -10.86 -4.99
C LYS A 35 8.43 -10.01 -4.35
N ILE A 36 7.83 -9.11 -5.13
CA ILE A 36 6.67 -8.33 -4.70
C ILE A 36 5.49 -9.27 -4.44
N ILE A 37 4.97 -9.24 -3.22
CA ILE A 37 3.77 -9.99 -2.80
C ILE A 37 2.55 -9.08 -2.62
N LEU A 38 2.75 -7.78 -2.48
CA LEU A 38 1.70 -6.78 -2.31
C LEU A 38 2.24 -5.40 -2.68
N ALA A 39 1.44 -4.56 -3.33
CA ALA A 39 1.79 -3.21 -3.75
C ALA A 39 0.55 -2.32 -3.66
N ASN A 40 0.70 -1.07 -3.22
CA ASN A 40 -0.41 -0.12 -3.18
C ASN A 40 -0.73 0.44 -4.57
N SER A 41 -1.85 1.15 -4.68
CA SER A 41 -2.27 1.87 -5.89
C SER A 41 -1.17 2.77 -6.43
N SER A 42 -0.48 3.51 -5.57
CA SER A 42 0.58 4.45 -5.96
C SER A 42 1.73 3.78 -6.72
N VAL A 43 2.12 2.54 -6.36
CA VAL A 43 3.08 1.75 -7.13
C VAL A 43 2.60 1.49 -8.56
N LEU A 44 1.34 1.12 -8.73
CA LEU A 44 0.78 0.84 -10.06
C LEU A 44 0.69 2.12 -10.90
N GLU A 45 0.19 3.21 -10.29
CA GLU A 45 -0.05 4.49 -10.96
C GLU A 45 1.25 5.19 -11.39
N ILE A 46 2.24 5.23 -10.50
CA ILE A 46 3.50 5.96 -10.76
C ILE A 46 4.44 5.16 -11.66
N THR A 47 4.51 3.84 -11.47
CA THR A 47 5.41 3.00 -12.30
C THR A 47 4.81 2.65 -13.65
N GLY A 48 3.47 2.67 -13.76
CA GLY A 48 2.72 2.25 -14.95
C GLY A 48 2.67 0.74 -15.16
N TYR A 49 3.27 -0.05 -14.28
CA TYR A 49 3.17 -1.51 -14.32
C TYR A 49 1.87 -1.97 -13.67
N ASN A 50 1.28 -3.03 -14.22
CA ASN A 50 0.27 -3.77 -13.50
C ASN A 50 0.91 -4.72 -12.46
N PHE A 51 0.10 -5.26 -11.57
CA PHE A 51 0.60 -6.07 -10.46
C PHE A 51 1.28 -7.37 -10.90
N ASP A 52 0.85 -7.98 -12.01
CA ASP A 52 1.47 -9.21 -12.50
C ASP A 52 2.86 -8.94 -13.10
N GLU A 53 3.03 -7.81 -13.79
CA GLU A 53 4.34 -7.36 -14.27
C GLU A 53 5.30 -7.04 -13.12
N LEU A 54 4.79 -6.49 -12.02
CA LEU A 54 5.57 -6.20 -10.82
C LEU A 54 6.09 -7.47 -10.13
N LYS A 55 5.31 -8.56 -10.12
CA LYS A 55 5.75 -9.86 -9.55
C LYS A 55 6.93 -10.47 -10.28
N GLU A 56 7.11 -10.13 -11.56
CA GLU A 56 8.22 -10.64 -12.37
C GLU A 56 9.51 -9.82 -12.18
N LYS A 57 9.45 -8.68 -11.49
CA LYS A 57 10.63 -7.86 -11.18
C LYS A 57 11.39 -8.44 -9.99
N LYS A 58 12.71 -8.24 -10.01
CA LYS A 58 13.61 -8.51 -8.88
C LYS A 58 14.15 -7.20 -8.35
N PHE A 59 14.17 -7.05 -7.03
CA PHE A 59 14.69 -5.88 -6.31
C PHE A 59 15.91 -6.26 -5.49
#